data_AF-A0A7V5SU97-F1
#
_entry.id   AF-A0A7V5SU97-F1
#
_cell.length_a   1.000
_cell.length_b   1.000
_cell.length_c   1.000
_cell.angle_alpha   90.00
_cell.angle_beta   90.00
_cell.angle_gamma   90.00
#
_symmetry.space_group_name_H-M   'P 1'
#
loop_
_entity.id
_entity.type
_entity.pdbx_description
1 polymer ?
#
loop_
_entity_poly.entity_id
_entity_poly.type
_entity_poly.pdbx_seq_one_letter_code
_entity_poly.pdbx_strand_id
1 'polypeptide(L)' 'MRVRNTVATRKRRKKIWKLAKGYKGERRKKLKVAKEVVMQAFGYKY' A
#
# COMPACT_ATOMS: atom_id res chain seq x y z
N MET A 1 12.28 -3.41 -28.17
CA MET A 1 12.76 -4.25 -27.04
C MET A 1 11.79 -4.11 -25.87
N ARG A 2 11.30 -5.21 -25.25
CA ARG A 2 10.28 -5.16 -24.18
C ARG A 2 10.92 -4.89 -22.81
N VAL A 3 10.59 -3.76 -22.18
CA VAL A 3 11.11 -3.37 -20.85
C VAL A 3 10.20 -3.89 -19.73
N ARG A 4 10.78 -4.43 -18.65
CA ARG A 4 10.05 -5.00 -17.51
C ARG A 4 9.97 -4.02 -16.34
N ASN A 5 8.76 -3.79 -15.82
CA ASN A 5 8.48 -2.80 -14.76
C ASN A 5 8.40 -3.39 -13.33
N THR A 6 9.03 -4.53 -13.07
CA THR A 6 8.94 -5.24 -11.77
C THR A 6 9.53 -4.46 -10.60
N VAL A 7 10.63 -3.75 -10.83
CA VAL A 7 11.31 -2.98 -9.77
C VAL A 7 10.46 -1.79 -9.34
N ALA A 8 9.93 -1.02 -10.31
CA ALA A 8 9.09 0.13 -10.06
C ALA A 8 7.79 -0.24 -9.31
N THR A 9 7.13 -1.32 -9.74
CA THR A 9 5.92 -1.84 -9.09
C THR A 9 6.18 -2.29 -7.65
N ARG A 10 7.30 -3.01 -7.39
CA ARG A 10 7.68 -3.43 -6.03
C ARG A 10 7.96 -2.25 -5.10
N LYS A 11 8.69 -1.23 -5.57
CA LYS A 11 8.98 0.00 -4.79
C LYS A 11 7.68 0.70 -4.37
N ARG A 12 6.70 0.84 -5.28
CA ARG A 12 5.38 1.43 -4.97
C ARG A 12 4.62 0.65 -3.90
N ARG A 13 4.57 -0.69 -4.00
CA ARG A 13 3.88 -1.55 -3.02
C ARG A 13 4.49 -1.46 -1.62
N LYS A 14 5.82 -1.44 -1.51
CA LYS A 14 6.51 -1.31 -0.22
C LYS A 14 6.17 0.00 0.50
N LYS A 15 5.95 1.12 -0.21
CA LYS A 15 5.53 2.38 0.41
C LYS A 15 4.16 2.27 1.10
N ILE A 16 3.18 1.68 0.40
CA ILE A 16 1.82 1.47 0.95
C ILE A 16 1.87 0.54 2.17
N TRP A 17 2.62 -0.57 2.10
CA TRP A 17 2.76 -1.48 3.24
C TRP A 17 3.49 -0.85 4.43
N LYS A 18 4.42 0.09 4.21
CA LYS A 18 5.07 0.84 5.30
C LYS A 18 4.06 1.74 6.02
N LEU A 19 3.18 2.41 5.27
CA LEU A 19 2.10 3.24 5.83
C LEU A 19 1.03 2.40 6.53
N ALA A 20 0.76 1.19 6.02
CA ALA A 20 -0.24 0.29 6.58
C ALA A 20 0.26 -0.56 7.78
N LYS A 21 1.45 -0.29 8.31
CA LYS A 21 1.93 -0.97 9.52
C LYS A 21 1.04 -0.59 10.71
N GLY A 22 0.77 -1.57 11.58
CA GLY A 22 -0.11 -1.39 12.74
C GLY A 22 -1.57 -1.77 12.51
N TYR A 23 -2.06 -1.82 11.27
CA TYR A 23 -3.42 -2.29 11.00
C TYR A 23 -3.57 -3.81 11.19
N LYS A 24 -4.74 -4.23 11.70
CA LYS A 24 -5.04 -5.65 12.01
C LYS A 24 -5.36 -6.46 10.74
N GLY A 25 -4.93 -7.72 10.73
CA GLY A 25 -5.35 -8.71 9.75
C GLY A 25 -4.95 -8.39 8.30
N GLU A 26 -5.92 -8.44 7.39
CA GLU A 26 -5.70 -8.27 5.95
C GLU A 26 -5.32 -6.86 5.54
N ARG A 27 -5.66 -5.86 6.37
CA ARG A 27 -5.40 -4.43 6.13
C ARG A 27 -3.92 -4.08 6.04
N ARG A 28 -3.03 -4.91 6.61
CA ARG A 28 -1.57 -4.79 6.48
C ARG A 28 -0.94 -5.75 5.46
N LYS A 29 -1.70 -6.73 4.95
CA LYS A 29 -1.20 -7.82 4.08
C LYS A 29 -1.58 -7.63 2.61
N LYS A 30 -2.86 -7.34 2.32
CA LYS A 30 -3.37 -7.21 0.94
C LYS A 30 -3.20 -5.78 0.45
N LEU A 31 -2.60 -5.58 -0.73
CA LEU A 31 -2.31 -4.25 -1.28
C LEU A 31 -3.57 -3.39 -1.50
N LYS A 32 -4.65 -4.00 -2.03
CA LYS A 32 -5.90 -3.30 -2.34
C LYS A 32 -6.54 -2.73 -1.07
N VAL A 33 -6.72 -3.61 -0.08
CA VAL A 33 -7.28 -3.26 1.24
C VAL A 33 -6.39 -2.25 1.97
N ALA A 34 -5.07 -2.46 1.96
CA ALA A 34 -4.13 -1.52 2.60
C ALA A 34 -4.21 -0.12 2.00
N LYS A 35 -4.40 -0.01 0.67
CA LYS A 35 -4.53 1.29 -0.01
C LYS A 35 -5.82 2.02 0.38
N GLU A 36 -6.95 1.30 0.43
CA GLU A 36 -8.24 1.86 0.83
C GLU A 36 -8.20 2.38 2.27
N VAL A 37 -7.66 1.58 3.19
CA VAL A 37 -7.54 1.94 4.62
C VAL A 37 -6.62 3.14 4.83
N VAL A 38 -5.46 3.17 4.16
CA VAL A 38 -4.53 4.30 4.26
C VAL A 38 -5.17 5.59 3.73
N MET A 39 -5.97 5.51 2.65
CA MET A 39 -6.69 6.66 2.10
C MET A 39 -7.77 7.18 3.05
N GLN A 40 -8.56 6.29 3.65
CA GLN A 40 -9.54 6.66 4.67
C GLN A 40 -8.87 7.29 5.89
N ALA A 41 -7.76 6.71 6.37
CA ALA A 41 -7.03 7.23 7.52
C ALA A 41 -6.48 8.65 7.31
N PHE A 42 -6.10 9.01 6.08
CA PHE A 42 -5.74 10.40 5.76
C PHE A 42 -6.97 11.31 5.80
N GLY A 43 -8.12 10.88 5.27
CA GLY A 43 -9.36 11.66 5.32
C GLY A 43 -9.90 11.90 6.73
N TYR A 44 -9.74 10.94 7.65
CA TYR A 44 -10.15 11.10 9.05
C TYR A 44 -9.22 11.99 9.88
N LYS A 45 -8.01 12.28 9.40
CA LYS A 45 -6.99 13.03 10.16
C LYS A 45 -7.06 14.54 9.91
N TYR A 46 -7.83 14.96 8.92
CA TYR A 46 -8.20 16.35 8.66
C TYR A 46 -9.61 16.60 9.20
#